data_AF-F4S9S8-F1
#
_entry.id   AF-F4S9S8-F1
#
_cell.length_a   1.000
_cell.length_b   1.000
_cell.length_c   1.000
_cell.angle_alpha   90.00
_cell.angle_beta   90.00
_cell.angle_gamma   90.00
#
_symmetry.space_group_name_H-M   'P 1'
#
loop_
_entity.id
_entity.type
_entity.pdbx_description
1 polymer ?
#
loop_
_entity_poly.entity_id
_entity_poly.type
_entity_poly.pdbx_seq_one_letter_code
_entity_poly.pdbx_strand_id
1 'polypeptide(L)'
;MPRPAILTEEHREVLSDLVNQGLTNQQIQDVLLNEYHTPCSLSTLTRARSGWGLHARYDTDTQDLLQELVTFYHKKGLRPQEIIDILSKRHALEITKRTLARHCKSMDLHRRQDDVDRGLVTLDQVAEFIRTSKRRPDGKLAGYQRVQNILRHQNNVVVHR
;
A
#
# COMPACT_ATOMS: atom_id res chain seq x y z
N MET A 1 20.09 35.29 3.64
CA MET A 1 19.67 34.01 3.03
C MET A 1 19.87 34.11 1.53
N PRO A 2 20.53 33.14 0.87
CA PRO A 2 20.69 33.18 -0.59
C PRO A 2 19.31 33.12 -1.26
N ARG A 3 19.12 33.92 -2.32
CA ARG A 3 17.87 33.93 -3.08
C ARG A 3 17.68 32.57 -3.75
N PRO A 4 16.49 31.94 -3.68
CA PRO A 4 16.27 30.69 -4.39
C PRO A 4 16.44 30.93 -5.90
N ALA A 5 17.33 30.16 -6.54
CA ALA A 5 17.50 30.23 -7.98
C ALA A 5 16.19 29.81 -8.67
N ILE A 6 15.82 30.54 -9.73
CA ILE A 6 14.71 30.17 -10.59
C ILE A 6 15.24 29.10 -11.55
N LEU A 7 14.69 27.89 -11.49
CA LEU A 7 14.96 26.87 -12.49
C LEU A 7 14.35 27.33 -13.82
N THR A 8 15.20 27.62 -14.79
CA THR A 8 14.84 28.03 -16.16
C THR A 8 14.78 26.82 -17.10
N GLU A 9 14.27 27.01 -18.32
CA GLU A 9 14.17 25.96 -19.34
C GLU A 9 15.52 25.30 -19.67
N GLU A 10 16.64 26.03 -19.53
CA GLU A 10 18.00 25.50 -19.69
C GLU A 10 18.32 24.35 -18.72
N HIS A 11 17.70 24.36 -17.53
CA HIS A 11 17.87 23.30 -16.54
C HIS A 11 16.97 22.08 -16.81
N ARG A 12 16.02 22.19 -17.76
CA ARG A 12 15.03 21.14 -18.02
C ARG A 12 15.67 19.88 -18.59
N GLU A 13 16.61 20.03 -19.52
CA GLU A 13 17.30 18.88 -20.14
C GLU A 13 18.14 18.13 -19.11
N VAL A 14 18.96 18.87 -18.34
CA VAL A 14 19.75 18.31 -17.22
C VAL A 14 18.85 17.58 -16.22
N LEU A 15 17.75 18.21 -15.82
CA LEU A 15 16.79 17.58 -14.90
C LEU A 15 16.13 16.35 -15.49
N SER A 16 15.81 16.35 -16.78
CA SER A 16 15.27 15.19 -17.48
C SER A 16 16.24 14.01 -17.41
N ASP A 17 17.53 14.25 -17.67
CA ASP A 17 18.56 13.22 -17.63
C ASP A 17 18.78 12.67 -16.23
N LEU A 18 18.88 13.54 -15.22
CA LEU A 18 19.02 13.13 -13.82
C LEU A 18 17.80 12.33 -13.33
N VAL A 19 16.61 12.69 -13.81
CA VAL A 19 15.37 11.96 -13.51
C VAL A 19 15.33 10.60 -14.24
N ASN A 20 15.82 10.51 -15.47
CA ASN A 20 15.94 9.27 -16.23
C ASN A 20 16.99 8.32 -15.64
N GLN A 21 18.03 8.86 -15.00
CA GLN A 21 19.00 8.09 -14.21
C GLN A 21 18.41 7.57 -12.88
N GLY A 22 17.16 7.92 -12.55
CA GLY A 22 16.47 7.44 -11.36
C GLY A 22 16.83 8.16 -10.06
N LEU A 23 17.45 9.34 -10.14
CA LEU A 23 17.86 10.08 -8.95
C LEU A 23 16.65 10.66 -8.19
N THR A 24 16.76 10.63 -6.86
CA THR A 24 15.78 11.24 -5.95
C THR A 24 15.90 12.77 -5.97
N ASN A 25 14.86 13.48 -5.53
CA ASN A 25 14.90 14.96 -5.44
C ASN A 25 16.04 15.49 -4.57
N GLN A 26 16.45 14.76 -3.53
CA GLN A 26 17.59 15.15 -2.69
C GLN A 26 18.90 15.01 -3.46
N GLN A 27 19.12 13.87 -4.12
CA GLN A 27 20.30 13.65 -4.95
C GLN A 27 20.38 14.66 -6.11
N ILE A 28 19.25 14.94 -6.77
CA ILE A 28 19.18 15.95 -7.83
C ILE A 28 19.54 17.34 -7.28
N GLN A 29 19.05 17.70 -6.10
CA GLN A 29 19.40 18.96 -5.46
C GLN A 29 20.91 19.06 -5.17
N ASP A 30 21.52 17.97 -4.70
CA ASP A 30 22.95 17.90 -4.43
C ASP A 30 23.77 18.03 -5.71
N VAL A 31 23.37 17.35 -6.80
CA VAL A 31 24.01 17.47 -8.12
C VAL A 31 23.90 18.90 -8.66
N LEU A 32 22.73 19.53 -8.57
CA LEU A 32 22.53 20.91 -9.02
C LEU A 32 23.38 21.91 -8.23
N LEU A 33 23.58 21.68 -6.93
CA LEU A 33 24.42 22.52 -6.09
C LEU A 33 25.91 22.34 -6.41
N ASN A 34 26.36 21.09 -6.57
CA ASN A 34 27.78 20.76 -6.66
C ASN A 34 28.34 20.89 -8.09
N GLU A 35 27.59 20.47 -9.11
CA GLU A 35 28.07 20.42 -10.50
C GLU A 35 27.64 21.64 -11.31
N TYR A 36 26.44 22.16 -11.06
CA TYR A 36 25.85 23.28 -11.83
C TYR A 36 25.85 24.60 -11.06
N HIS A 37 26.31 24.61 -9.80
CA HIS A 37 26.34 25.78 -8.91
C HIS A 37 24.99 26.52 -8.78
N THR A 38 23.88 25.78 -8.94
CA THR A 38 22.52 26.31 -8.91
C THR A 38 21.83 25.90 -7.60
N PRO A 39 21.90 26.71 -6.54
CA PRO A 39 21.22 26.40 -5.28
C PRO A 39 19.71 26.56 -5.45
N CYS A 40 19.00 25.44 -5.46
CA CYS A 40 17.54 25.41 -5.46
C CYS A 40 17.00 24.74 -4.19
N SER A 41 15.79 25.11 -3.77
CA SER A 41 15.08 24.38 -2.71
C SER A 41 14.38 23.14 -3.26
N LEU A 42 14.14 22.13 -2.42
CA LEU A 42 13.38 20.93 -2.80
C LEU A 42 11.96 21.26 -3.29
N SER A 43 11.33 22.32 -2.76
CA SER A 43 10.00 22.73 -3.20
C SER A 43 10.03 23.40 -4.58
N THR A 44 11.05 24.22 -4.88
CA THR A 44 11.30 24.77 -6.21
C THR A 44 11.52 23.66 -7.23
N LEU A 45 12.38 22.69 -6.90
CA LEU A 45 12.66 21.53 -7.73
C LEU A 45 11.40 20.70 -8.00
N THR A 46 10.62 20.41 -6.95
CA THR A 46 9.37 19.65 -7.08
C THR A 46 8.38 20.38 -7.99
N ARG A 47 8.20 21.69 -7.81
CA ARG A 47 7.30 22.49 -8.64
C ARG A 47 7.74 22.53 -10.10
N ALA A 48 9.03 22.73 -10.35
CA ALA A 48 9.58 22.76 -11.71
C ALA A 48 9.43 21.41 -12.41
N ARG A 49 9.79 20.32 -11.71
CA ARG A 49 9.59 18.95 -12.22
C ARG A 49 8.12 18.66 -12.55
N SER A 50 7.20 19.00 -11.65
CA SER A 50 5.77 18.82 -11.91
C SER A 50 5.27 19.69 -13.07
N GLY A 51 5.72 20.94 -13.16
CA GLY A 51 5.36 21.85 -14.25
C GLY A 51 5.84 21.37 -15.63
N TRP A 52 7.01 20.73 -15.68
CA TRP A 52 7.59 20.17 -16.90
C TRP A 52 7.22 18.71 -17.18
N GLY A 53 6.42 18.08 -16.32
CA GLY A 53 6.09 16.65 -16.43
C GLY A 53 7.28 15.71 -16.23
N LEU A 54 8.36 16.17 -15.59
CA LEU A 54 9.57 15.39 -15.29
C LEU A 54 9.35 14.51 -14.06
N HIS A 55 8.50 13.51 -14.24
CA HIS A 55 8.31 12.44 -13.27
C HIS A 55 9.41 11.40 -13.49
N ALA A 56 9.94 10.85 -12.38
CA ALA A 56 10.71 9.62 -12.50
C ALA A 56 9.82 8.64 -13.27
N ARG A 57 10.39 8.00 -14.31
CA ARG A 57 9.74 6.85 -14.93
C ARG A 57 9.60 5.83 -13.81
N TYR A 58 8.44 5.83 -13.15
CA TYR A 58 8.01 4.68 -12.39
C TYR A 58 8.08 3.53 -13.38
N ASP A 59 8.77 2.46 -13.02
CA ASP A 59 8.79 1.26 -13.83
C ASP A 59 7.33 0.79 -13.97
N THR A 60 6.73 1.11 -15.11
CA THR A 60 5.31 0.86 -15.40
C THR A 60 5.04 -0.62 -15.26
N ASP A 61 5.99 -1.45 -15.65
CA ASP A 61 5.90 -2.90 -15.57
C ASP A 61 5.82 -3.36 -14.10
N THR A 62 6.63 -2.76 -13.21
CA THR A 62 6.55 -3.02 -11.77
C THR A 62 5.21 -2.54 -11.17
N GLN A 63 4.67 -1.41 -11.64
CA GLN A 63 3.38 -0.91 -11.17
C GLN A 63 2.20 -1.79 -11.61
N ASP A 64 2.22 -2.25 -12.85
CA ASP A 64 1.19 -3.12 -13.41
C ASP A 64 1.23 -4.49 -12.71
N LEU A 65 2.42 -5.06 -12.55
CA LEU A 65 2.62 -6.28 -11.77
C LEU A 65 2.11 -6.13 -10.33
N LEU A 66 2.40 -5.01 -9.68
CA LEU A 66 1.92 -4.74 -8.33
C LEU A 66 0.38 -4.71 -8.28
N GLN A 67 -0.27 -4.04 -9.24
CA GLN A 67 -1.73 -3.97 -9.31
C GLN A 67 -2.36 -5.35 -9.53
N GLU A 68 -1.79 -6.15 -10.42
CA GLU A 68 -2.24 -7.53 -10.66
C GLU A 68 -2.13 -8.38 -9.40
N LEU A 69 -0.99 -8.35 -8.72
CA LEU A 69 -0.76 -9.12 -7.50
C LEU A 69 -1.66 -8.66 -6.35
N VAL A 70 -1.81 -7.35 -6.13
CA VAL A 70 -2.73 -6.81 -5.12
C VAL A 70 -4.15 -7.27 -5.40
N THR A 71 -4.62 -7.17 -6.64
CA THR A 71 -5.96 -7.62 -7.04
C THR A 71 -6.13 -9.12 -6.80
N PHE A 72 -5.14 -9.93 -7.18
CA PHE A 72 -5.17 -11.37 -7.01
C PHE A 72 -5.27 -11.79 -5.54
N TYR A 73 -4.44 -11.22 -4.66
CA TYR A 73 -4.46 -11.56 -3.24
C TYR A 73 -5.67 -10.97 -2.52
N HIS A 74 -6.13 -9.79 -2.92
CA HIS A 74 -7.36 -9.22 -2.39
C HIS A 74 -8.58 -10.11 -2.73
N LYS A 75 -8.70 -10.59 -3.97
CA LYS A 75 -9.78 -11.53 -4.38
C LYS A 75 -9.73 -12.87 -3.64
N LYS A 76 -8.57 -13.25 -3.12
CA LYS A 76 -8.41 -14.44 -2.26
C LYS A 76 -8.81 -14.21 -0.79
N GLY A 77 -9.21 -13.00 -0.42
CA GLY A 77 -9.65 -12.66 0.93
C GLY A 77 -8.51 -12.31 1.91
N LEU A 78 -7.27 -12.18 1.43
CA LEU A 78 -6.13 -11.91 2.30
C LEU A 78 -6.27 -10.54 2.99
N ARG A 79 -5.79 -10.46 4.23
CA ARG A 79 -5.74 -9.23 5.01
C ARG A 79 -4.66 -8.29 4.46
N PRO A 80 -4.82 -6.96 4.61
CA PRO A 80 -3.83 -6.00 4.14
C PRO A 80 -2.41 -6.30 4.60
N GLN A 81 -2.23 -6.73 5.85
CA GLN A 81 -0.91 -7.11 6.36
C GLN A 81 -0.34 -8.36 5.67
N GLU A 82 -1.17 -9.36 5.39
CA GLU A 82 -0.75 -10.58 4.69
C GLU A 82 -0.36 -10.28 3.24
N ILE A 83 -1.09 -9.38 2.58
CA ILE A 83 -0.76 -8.92 1.24
C ILE A 83 0.61 -8.24 1.23
N ILE A 84 0.87 -7.32 2.17
CA ILE A 84 2.18 -6.64 2.29
C ILE A 84 3.29 -7.68 2.51
N ASP A 85 3.10 -8.60 3.44
CA ASP A 85 4.10 -9.60 3.79
C ASP A 85 4.41 -10.53 2.60
N ILE A 86 3.40 -10.91 1.80
CA ILE A 86 3.60 -11.75 0.62
C ILE A 86 4.27 -10.98 -0.52
N LEU A 87 3.89 -9.72 -0.75
CA LEU A 87 4.52 -8.88 -1.77
C LEU A 87 6.01 -8.71 -1.48
N SER A 88 6.37 -8.42 -0.23
CA SER A 88 7.76 -8.37 0.23
C SER A 88 8.47 -9.72 0.08
N LYS A 89 7.96 -10.77 0.72
CA LYS A 89 8.69 -12.05 0.83
C LYS A 89 8.76 -12.87 -0.45
N ARG A 90 7.71 -12.83 -1.28
CA ARG A 90 7.59 -13.70 -2.47
C ARG A 90 7.93 -12.98 -3.76
N HIS A 91 7.65 -11.68 -3.84
CA HIS A 91 7.78 -10.91 -5.06
C HIS A 91 8.86 -9.82 -4.97
N ALA A 92 9.54 -9.69 -3.83
CA ALA A 92 10.52 -8.64 -3.56
C ALA A 92 9.96 -7.22 -3.77
N LEU A 93 8.66 -7.04 -3.59
CA LEU A 93 7.95 -5.77 -3.72
C LEU A 93 7.68 -5.19 -2.33
N GLU A 94 8.55 -4.29 -1.90
CA GLU A 94 8.41 -3.57 -0.63
C GLU A 94 7.39 -2.45 -0.76
N ILE A 95 6.22 -2.63 -0.15
CA ILE A 95 5.17 -1.61 -0.13
C ILE A 95 4.69 -1.29 1.29
N THR A 96 4.32 -0.04 1.51
CA THR A 96 3.75 0.39 2.78
C THR A 96 2.25 0.12 2.86
N LYS A 97 1.70 0.08 4.08
CA LYS A 97 0.23 0.04 4.30
C LYS A 97 -0.50 1.16 3.55
N ARG A 98 0.08 2.36 3.51
CA ARG A 98 -0.49 3.51 2.79
C ARG A 98 -0.49 3.28 1.28
N THR A 99 0.59 2.72 0.74
CA THR A 99 0.70 2.36 -0.69
C THR A 99 -0.36 1.34 -1.05
N LEU A 100 -0.48 0.25 -0.29
CA LEU A 100 -1.52 -0.76 -0.50
C LEU A 100 -2.92 -0.14 -0.46
N ALA A 101 -3.23 0.67 0.56
CA ALA A 101 -4.54 1.31 0.70
C ALA A 101 -4.86 2.24 -0.49
N ARG A 102 -3.86 2.96 -1.02
CA ARG A 102 -4.02 3.78 -2.22
C ARG A 102 -4.35 2.93 -3.45
N HIS A 103 -3.64 1.82 -3.66
CA HIS A 103 -3.90 0.88 -4.76
C HIS A 103 -5.29 0.24 -4.65
N CYS A 104 -5.68 -0.23 -3.47
CA CYS A 104 -7.04 -0.74 -3.26
C CYS A 104 -8.10 0.32 -3.59
N LYS A 105 -7.90 1.57 -3.14
CA LYS A 105 -8.82 2.66 -3.45
C LYS A 105 -8.90 2.97 -4.95
N SER A 106 -7.78 3.01 -5.66
CA SER A 106 -7.78 3.29 -7.10
C SER A 106 -8.41 2.19 -7.93
N MET A 107 -8.35 0.94 -7.46
CA MET A 107 -8.95 -0.23 -8.11
C MET A 107 -10.36 -0.56 -7.59
N ASP A 108 -10.96 0.31 -6.77
CA ASP A 108 -12.27 0.11 -6.13
C ASP A 108 -12.39 -1.23 -5.36
N LEU A 109 -11.27 -1.69 -4.80
CA LEU A 109 -11.20 -2.91 -4.00
C LEU A 109 -11.62 -2.62 -2.56
N HIS A 110 -12.85 -3.00 -2.23
CA HIS A 110 -13.38 -2.89 -0.88
C HIS A 110 -13.53 -4.26 -0.23
N ARG A 111 -13.12 -4.34 1.03
CA ARG A 111 -13.43 -5.48 1.90
C ARG A 111 -14.41 -5.04 2.98
N ARG A 112 -15.40 -5.89 3.27
CA ARG A 112 -16.21 -5.72 4.47
C ARG A 112 -15.33 -5.94 5.68
N GLN A 113 -15.21 -4.91 6.52
CA GLN A 113 -14.53 -5.03 7.80
C GLN A 113 -15.34 -5.90 8.73
N ASP A 114 -14.68 -6.86 9.35
CA ASP A 114 -15.27 -7.69 10.38
C ASP A 114 -14.86 -7.25 11.79
N ASP A 115 -15.34 -7.95 12.82
CA ASP A 115 -15.07 -7.57 14.21
C ASP A 115 -13.61 -7.79 14.61
N VAL A 116 -12.87 -8.63 13.88
CA VAL A 116 -11.42 -8.79 14.04
C VAL A 116 -10.69 -7.57 13.48
N ASP A 117 -11.09 -7.10 12.30
CA ASP A 117 -10.53 -5.88 11.68
C ASP A 117 -10.78 -4.62 12.52
N ARG A 118 -11.92 -4.58 13.20
CA ARG A 118 -12.30 -3.48 14.11
C ARG A 118 -11.63 -3.56 15.47
N GLY A 119 -10.89 -4.63 15.76
CA GLY A 119 -10.26 -4.87 17.05
C GLY A 119 -11.25 -5.14 18.18
N LEU A 120 -12.51 -5.47 17.85
CA LEU A 120 -13.52 -5.84 18.84
C LEU A 120 -13.29 -7.25 19.38
N VAL A 121 -12.71 -8.12 18.54
CA VAL A 121 -12.29 -9.47 18.92
C VAL A 121 -10.92 -9.79 18.33
N THR A 122 -10.16 -10.63 19.03
CA THR A 122 -8.90 -11.18 18.53
C THR A 122 -9.13 -12.49 17.78
N LEU A 123 -8.19 -12.87 16.90
CA LEU A 123 -8.24 -14.18 16.22
C LEU A 123 -8.28 -15.35 17.22
N ASP A 124 -7.59 -15.23 18.34
CA ASP A 124 -7.56 -16.26 19.38
C ASP A 124 -8.92 -16.40 20.08
N GLN A 125 -9.58 -15.27 20.36
CA GLN A 125 -10.95 -15.27 20.91
C GLN A 125 -11.94 -15.88 19.91
N VAL A 126 -11.85 -15.54 18.62
CA VAL A 126 -12.67 -16.17 17.58
C VAL A 126 -12.42 -17.67 17.53
N ALA A 127 -11.16 -18.11 17.58
CA ALA A 127 -10.81 -19.52 17.60
C ALA A 127 -11.38 -20.25 18.84
N GLU A 128 -11.39 -19.60 20.00
CA GLU A 128 -11.98 -20.15 21.21
C GLU A 128 -13.51 -20.22 21.12
N PHE A 129 -14.17 -19.20 20.55
CA PHE A 129 -15.61 -19.24 20.30
C PHE A 129 -16.01 -20.35 19.32
N ILE A 130 -15.19 -20.61 18.30
CA ILE A 130 -15.39 -21.75 17.39
C ILE A 130 -15.22 -23.07 18.14
N ARG A 131 -14.16 -23.21 18.96
CA ARG A 131 -13.89 -24.43 19.75
C ARG A 131 -15.02 -24.73 20.73
N THR A 132 -15.46 -23.73 21.50
CA THR A 132 -16.58 -23.85 22.44
C THR A 132 -17.88 -24.18 21.73
N SER A 133 -18.16 -23.53 20.59
CA SER A 133 -19.34 -23.83 19.76
C SER A 133 -19.33 -25.28 19.27
N LYS A 134 -18.20 -25.78 18.78
CA LYS A 134 -18.04 -27.18 18.32
C LYS A 134 -18.22 -28.22 19.40
N ARG A 135 -18.03 -27.87 20.69
CA ARG A 135 -18.28 -28.76 21.83
C ARG A 135 -19.77 -28.91 22.17
N ARG A 136 -20.61 -27.96 21.76
CA ARG A 136 -22.06 -28.01 21.98
C ARG A 136 -22.74 -29.01 21.03
N PRO A 137 -23.87 -29.63 21.42
CA PRO A 137 -24.63 -30.54 20.55
C PRO A 137 -24.93 -29.91 19.18
N ASP A 138 -25.32 -28.64 19.19
CA ASP A 138 -25.71 -27.86 18.02
C ASP A 138 -24.54 -27.55 17.06
N GLY A 139 -23.32 -27.56 17.59
CA GLY A 139 -22.09 -27.23 16.85
C GLY A 139 -21.26 -28.44 16.43
N LYS A 140 -21.46 -29.61 17.04
CA LYS A 140 -20.64 -30.82 16.80
C LYS A 140 -20.60 -31.24 15.33
N LEU A 141 -21.73 -31.11 14.62
CA LEU A 141 -21.86 -31.38 13.18
C LEU A 141 -22.02 -30.10 12.34
N ALA A 142 -21.87 -28.92 12.94
CA ALA A 142 -22.08 -27.66 12.24
C ALA A 142 -20.98 -27.45 11.18
N GLY A 143 -21.39 -27.37 9.91
CA GLY A 143 -20.54 -26.83 8.85
C GLY A 143 -20.23 -25.34 9.05
N TYR A 144 -19.37 -24.78 8.20
CA TYR A 144 -18.90 -23.40 8.30
C TYR A 144 -20.02 -22.36 8.46
N GLN A 145 -21.07 -22.43 7.63
CA GLN A 145 -22.20 -21.50 7.68
C GLN A 145 -22.94 -21.56 9.03
N ARG A 146 -23.06 -22.74 9.62
CA ARG A 146 -23.75 -22.91 10.91
C ARG A 146 -22.89 -22.42 12.07
N VAL A 147 -21.56 -22.57 11.99
CA VAL A 147 -20.63 -21.95 12.94
C VAL A 147 -20.69 -20.42 12.85
N GLN A 148 -20.70 -19.84 11.65
CA GLN A 148 -20.88 -18.38 11.47
C GLN A 148 -22.20 -17.90 12.09
N ASN A 149 -23.28 -18.66 11.93
CA ASN A 149 -24.56 -18.30 12.51
C ASN A 149 -24.52 -18.32 14.05
N ILE A 150 -23.84 -19.32 14.64
CA ILE A 150 -23.62 -19.41 16.08
C ILE A 150 -22.81 -18.21 16.58
N LEU A 151 -21.69 -17.89 15.93
CA LEU A 151 -20.86 -16.74 16.32
C LEU A 151 -21.65 -15.43 16.29
N ARG A 152 -22.45 -15.22 15.24
CA ARG A 152 -23.24 -14.00 15.08
C ARG A 152 -24.37 -13.89 16.11
N HIS A 153 -25.11 -14.97 16.39
CA HIS A 153 -26.30 -14.89 17.24
C HIS A 153 -26.03 -15.19 18.72
N GLN A 154 -25.03 -16.01 19.03
CA GLN A 154 -24.73 -16.43 20.41
C GLN A 154 -23.58 -15.63 21.02
N ASN A 155 -22.59 -15.25 20.20
CA ASN A 155 -21.40 -14.53 20.68
C ASN A 155 -21.40 -13.06 20.27
N ASN A 156 -22.37 -12.64 19.44
CA ASN A 156 -22.45 -11.30 18.85
C ASN A 156 -21.15 -10.92 18.11
N VAL A 157 -20.53 -11.89 17.44
CA VAL A 157 -19.29 -11.72 16.66
C VAL A 157 -19.57 -11.97 15.18
N VAL A 158 -19.21 -11.00 14.36
CA VAL A 158 -19.25 -11.08 12.90
C VAL A 158 -17.83 -11.24 12.38
N VAL A 159 -17.56 -12.38 11.75
CA VAL A 159 -16.28 -12.68 11.08
C VAL A 159 -16.57 -13.01 9.62
N HIS A 160 -15.87 -12.34 8.71
CA HIS A 160 -15.98 -12.59 7.27
C HIS A 160 -14.84 -13.50 6.80
N ARG A 161 -15.05 -14.17 5.67
CA ARG A 161 -14.03 -15.01 5.05
C ARG A 161 -13.11 -14.16 4.19
#